data_AF-A0A0R2HW69-F1
#
_entry.id   AF-A0A0R2HW69-F1
#
_cell.length_a   1.000
_cell.length_b   1.000
_cell.length_c   1.000
_cell.angle_alpha   90.00
_cell.angle_beta   90.00
_cell.angle_gamma   90.00
#
_symmetry.space_group_name_H-M   'P 1'
#
loop_
_entity.id
_entity.type
_entity.pdbx_description
1 polymer ?
#
loop_
_entity_poly.entity_id
_entity_poly.type
_entity_poly.pdbx_seq_one_letter_code
_entity_poly.pdbx_strand_id
1 'polypeptide(L)'
;MKIKLPKYMEKDLEKNDLNILKEIEKELISSKLTNDICIFSDKVYLNGKKISVPLIFFNNTDKIIGDIEIKVAFSIYGKVIFNGAIAFKKDMYDKLLPQEGVLDYWILELAGEQGEMEIIELKKDEFNLQIIECHEICYE
;
A
#
# COMPACT_ATOMS: atom_id res chain seq x y z
N MET A 1 10.99 13.46 -5.56
CA MET A 1 10.06 12.33 -5.39
C MET A 1 8.66 12.88 -5.47
N LYS A 2 7.76 12.26 -6.24
CA LYS A 2 6.35 12.68 -6.37
C LYS A 2 5.47 11.47 -6.10
N ILE A 3 4.57 11.55 -5.12
CA ILE A 3 3.58 10.51 -4.86
C ILE A 3 2.25 10.94 -5.48
N LYS A 4 1.65 10.04 -6.25
CA LYS A 4 0.31 10.19 -6.80
C LYS A 4 -0.65 9.21 -6.15
N LEU A 5 -1.92 9.39 -6.41
CA LEU A 5 -2.94 8.41 -6.08
C LEU A 5 -3.37 7.70 -7.36
N PRO A 6 -3.88 6.46 -7.24
CA PRO A 6 -4.50 5.77 -8.35
C PRO A 6 -5.68 6.58 -8.87
N LYS A 7 -5.90 6.55 -10.18
CA LYS A 7 -6.96 7.30 -10.87
C LYS A 7 -8.36 7.06 -10.28
N TYR A 8 -8.62 5.86 -9.75
CA TYR A 8 -9.91 5.55 -9.14
C TYR A 8 -10.11 6.22 -7.78
N MET A 9 -9.04 6.60 -7.09
CA MET A 9 -9.11 7.31 -5.79
C MET A 9 -9.19 8.83 -5.96
N GLU A 10 -8.79 9.38 -7.11
CA GLU A 10 -8.74 10.84 -7.34
C GLU A 10 -10.08 11.56 -7.13
N LYS A 11 -11.21 10.85 -7.23
CA LYS A 11 -12.56 11.42 -7.08
C LYS A 11 -13.08 11.44 -5.64
N ASP A 12 -12.49 10.65 -4.75
CA ASP A 12 -13.00 10.37 -3.40
C ASP A 12 -12.09 10.92 -2.29
N LEU A 13 -11.11 11.77 -2.64
CA LEU A 13 -10.11 12.26 -1.70
C LEU A 13 -10.63 13.36 -0.79
N GLU A 14 -10.61 13.07 0.52
CA GLU A 14 -10.83 14.08 1.53
C GLU A 14 -9.51 14.82 1.86
N LYS A 15 -9.63 15.99 2.47
CA LYS A 15 -8.50 16.88 2.79
C LYS A 15 -7.47 16.23 3.74
N ASN A 16 -7.88 15.22 4.52
CA ASN A 16 -7.01 14.48 5.43
C ASN A 16 -6.04 13.55 4.68
N ASP A 17 -6.47 12.90 3.61
CA ASP A 17 -5.64 11.97 2.83
C ASP A 17 -4.46 12.70 2.16
N LEU A 18 -4.69 13.95 1.73
CA LEU A 18 -3.64 14.83 1.18
C LEU A 18 -2.57 15.22 2.22
N ASN A 19 -2.91 15.27 3.51
CA ASN A 19 -1.93 15.57 4.55
C ASN A 19 -1.08 14.33 4.87
N ILE A 20 -1.72 13.15 4.95
CA ILE A 20 -1.05 11.86 5.12
C ILE A 20 -0.03 11.64 3.99
N LEU A 21 -0.44 11.87 2.74
CA LEU A 21 0.46 11.80 1.58
C LEU A 21 1.70 12.68 1.73
N LYS A 22 1.55 13.94 2.16
CA LYS A 22 2.67 14.87 2.34
C LYS A 22 3.61 14.46 3.48
N GLU A 23 3.08 13.85 4.53
CA GLU A 23 3.90 13.32 5.62
C GLU A 23 4.72 12.13 5.13
N ILE A 24 4.10 11.22 4.38
CA ILE A 24 4.80 10.06 3.84
C ILE A 24 5.82 10.46 2.77
N GLU A 25 5.51 11.43 1.91
CA GLU A 25 6.49 12.00 0.96
C GLU A 25 7.75 12.51 1.69
N LYS A 26 7.59 13.17 2.84
CA LYS A 26 8.71 13.66 3.65
C LYS A 26 9.52 12.53 4.26
N GLU A 27 8.85 11.50 4.82
CA GLU A 27 9.54 10.33 5.36
C GLU A 27 10.34 9.61 4.27
N LEU A 28 9.75 9.44 3.09
CA LEU A 28 10.40 8.77 1.96
C LEU A 28 11.64 9.50 1.43
N ILE A 29 11.57 10.82 1.26
CA ILE A 29 12.72 11.63 0.80
C ILE A 29 13.91 11.49 1.76
N SER A 30 13.65 11.25 3.06
CA SER A 30 14.69 11.05 4.06
C SER A 30 15.28 9.64 4.08
N SER A 31 14.60 8.67 3.47
CA SER A 31 15.02 7.26 3.43
C SER A 31 15.93 6.99 2.24
N LYS A 32 17.08 6.34 2.46
CA LYS A 32 17.94 5.84 1.38
C LYS A 32 17.34 4.56 0.81
N LEU A 33 16.44 4.71 -0.17
CA LEU A 33 15.84 3.60 -0.89
C LEU A 33 16.89 2.92 -1.77
N THR A 34 17.12 1.61 -1.57
CA THR A 34 18.16 0.83 -2.27
C THR A 34 17.59 -0.27 -3.17
N ASN A 35 16.31 -0.60 -3.03
CA ASN A 35 15.63 -1.55 -3.90
C ASN A 35 15.06 -0.85 -5.13
N ASP A 36 14.98 -1.59 -6.25
CA ASP A 36 14.41 -1.13 -7.52
C ASP A 36 12.95 -0.66 -7.35
N ILE A 37 12.13 -1.47 -6.68
CA ILE A 37 10.80 -1.09 -6.22
C ILE A 37 10.80 -1.14 -4.69
N CYS A 38 10.41 -0.03 -4.06
CA CYS A 38 10.24 0.04 -2.62
C CYS A 38 8.75 0.02 -2.29
N ILE A 39 8.36 -0.87 -1.37
CA ILE A 39 6.99 -1.02 -0.90
C ILE A 39 7.01 -0.95 0.62
N PHE A 40 6.19 -0.08 1.18
CA PHE A 40 6.08 0.07 2.62
C PHE A 40 4.69 0.55 3.02
N SER A 41 4.40 0.37 4.31
CA SER A 41 3.18 0.80 4.98
C SER A 41 3.58 1.37 6.33
N ASP A 42 3.04 2.51 6.71
CA ASP A 42 3.35 3.19 7.96
C ASP A 42 2.25 3.04 9.02
N LYS A 43 1.02 2.72 8.60
CA LYS A 43 -0.18 2.64 9.43
C LYS A 43 -1.10 1.53 8.92
N VAL A 44 -1.97 1.02 9.78
CA VAL A 44 -3.06 0.10 9.41
C VAL A 44 -4.34 0.55 10.10
N TYR A 45 -5.47 0.47 9.41
CA TYR A 45 -6.77 0.80 9.97
C TYR A 45 -7.64 -0.44 10.10
N LEU A 46 -8.23 -0.66 11.28
CA LEU A 46 -9.23 -1.69 11.52
C LEU A 46 -10.61 -1.06 11.62
N ASN A 47 -11.57 -1.58 10.88
CA ASN A 47 -12.98 -1.19 10.96
C ASN A 47 -13.85 -2.45 10.91
N GLY A 48 -14.15 -2.99 12.09
CA GLY A 48 -14.89 -4.25 12.23
C GLY A 48 -14.17 -5.38 11.50
N LYS A 49 -14.76 -5.86 10.39
CA LYS A 49 -14.20 -6.92 9.53
C LYS A 49 -13.20 -6.44 8.47
N LYS A 50 -13.09 -5.13 8.25
CA LYS A 50 -12.20 -4.58 7.21
C LYS A 50 -10.88 -4.16 7.84
N ILE A 51 -9.79 -4.57 7.20
CA ILE A 51 -8.44 -4.09 7.47
C ILE A 51 -8.01 -3.30 6.24
N SER A 52 -7.74 -2.02 6.42
CA SER A 52 -7.21 -1.15 5.38
C SER A 52 -5.72 -0.93 5.61
N VAL A 53 -4.91 -1.35 4.64
CA VAL A 53 -3.45 -1.20 4.66
C VAL A 53 -3.05 -0.22 3.56
N PRO A 54 -2.72 1.04 3.90
CA PRO A 54 -2.02 1.96 3.02
C PRO A 54 -0.69 1.34 2.57
N LEU A 55 -0.51 1.18 1.26
CA LEU A 55 0.68 0.65 0.61
C LEU A 55 1.23 1.69 -0.34
N ILE A 56 2.53 1.92 -0.26
CA ILE A 56 3.17 2.92 -1.11
C ILE A 56 4.23 2.23 -1.94
N PHE A 57 3.99 2.26 -3.24
CA PHE A 57 4.89 1.71 -4.24
C PHE A 57 5.74 2.84 -4.75
N PHE A 58 7.06 2.66 -4.73
CA PHE A 58 7.99 3.65 -5.24
C PHE A 58 8.93 3.01 -6.26
N ASN A 59 8.97 3.59 -7.46
CA ASN A 59 9.87 3.17 -8.52
C ASN A 59 11.20 3.93 -8.40
N ASN A 60 12.22 3.24 -7.91
CA ASN A 60 13.57 3.78 -7.78
C ASN A 60 14.45 3.50 -9.01
N THR A 61 13.89 2.89 -10.06
CA THR A 61 14.60 2.56 -11.30
C THR A 61 14.54 3.71 -12.31
N ASP A 62 15.21 3.54 -13.44
CA ASP A 62 15.14 4.38 -14.64
C ASP A 62 14.11 3.89 -15.67
N LYS A 63 13.38 2.80 -15.38
CA LYS A 63 12.39 2.19 -16.27
C LYS A 63 10.97 2.56 -15.87
N ILE A 64 10.06 2.47 -16.82
CA ILE A 64 8.62 2.55 -16.55
C ILE A 64 8.16 1.18 -16.09
N ILE A 65 7.46 1.11 -14.96
CA ILE A 65 6.92 -0.13 -14.40
C ILE A 65 5.42 -0.19 -14.66
N GLY A 66 4.96 -1.30 -15.21
CA GLY A 66 3.55 -1.60 -15.43
C GLY A 66 2.85 -2.09 -14.17
N ASP A 67 2.05 -3.14 -14.31
CA ASP A 67 1.33 -3.75 -13.20
C ASP A 67 2.28 -4.55 -12.31
N ILE A 68 2.03 -4.54 -11.00
CA ILE A 68 2.87 -5.23 -10.00
C ILE A 68 2.01 -6.23 -9.25
N GLU A 69 2.55 -7.42 -8.99
CA GLU A 69 2.03 -8.32 -7.96
C GLU A 69 3.07 -8.48 -6.86
N ILE A 70 2.57 -8.48 -5.63
CA ILE A 70 3.38 -8.67 -4.44
C ILE A 70 2.87 -9.87 -3.68
N LYS A 71 3.79 -10.60 -3.05
CA LYS A 71 3.45 -11.63 -2.08
C LYS A 71 3.83 -11.13 -0.71
N VAL A 72 2.92 -11.20 0.24
CA VAL A 72 3.13 -10.67 1.59
C VAL A 72 2.78 -11.67 2.67
N ALA A 73 3.44 -11.52 3.82
CA ALA A 73 2.94 -12.00 5.09
C ALA A 73 2.56 -10.80 5.96
N PHE A 74 1.30 -10.72 6.34
CA PHE A 74 0.76 -9.64 7.15
C PHE A 74 0.33 -10.18 8.52
N SER A 75 0.75 -9.50 9.58
CA SER A 75 0.47 -9.88 10.96
C SER A 75 0.13 -8.67 11.82
N ILE A 76 -0.72 -8.89 12.83
CA ILE A 76 -1.11 -7.90 13.83
C ILE A 76 -0.85 -8.54 15.21
N TYR A 77 -0.17 -7.81 16.10
CA TYR A 77 0.26 -8.30 17.42
C TYR A 77 0.96 -9.68 17.36
N GLY A 78 1.80 -9.87 16.34
CA GLY A 78 2.54 -11.12 16.11
C GLY A 78 1.71 -12.30 15.56
N LYS A 79 0.41 -12.13 15.36
CA LYS A 79 -0.46 -13.16 14.77
C LYS A 79 -0.58 -12.94 13.26
N VAL A 80 -0.23 -13.97 12.47
CA VAL A 80 -0.42 -13.92 11.01
C VAL A 80 -1.91 -13.86 10.67
N ILE A 81 -2.28 -12.82 9.93
CA ILE A 81 -3.65 -12.56 9.48
C ILE A 81 -3.81 -12.96 8.01
N PHE A 82 -2.79 -12.72 7.20
CA PHE A 82 -2.79 -13.03 5.77
C PHE A 82 -1.41 -13.46 5.31
N ASN A 83 -1.36 -14.44 4.43
CA ASN A 83 -0.15 -14.86 3.73
C ASN A 83 -0.53 -15.27 2.31
N GLY A 84 -0.10 -14.50 1.31
CA GLY A 84 -0.49 -14.73 -0.06
C GLY A 84 -0.13 -13.59 -1.00
N ALA A 85 -0.55 -13.74 -2.26
CA ALA A 85 -0.40 -12.72 -3.28
C ALA A 85 -1.46 -11.63 -3.10
N ILE A 86 -1.04 -10.38 -3.27
CA ILE A 86 -1.89 -9.22 -3.47
C ILE A 86 -1.70 -8.85 -4.93
N ALA A 87 -2.68 -9.26 -5.74
CA ALA A 87 -2.79 -8.80 -7.12
C ALA A 87 -3.57 -7.49 -7.09
N PHE A 88 -2.91 -6.42 -7.49
CA PHE A 88 -3.59 -5.18 -7.72
C PHE A 88 -4.24 -5.21 -9.11
N LYS A 89 -5.42 -4.59 -9.27
CA LYS A 89 -6.24 -4.78 -10.48
C LYS A 89 -5.52 -4.26 -11.74
N LYS A 90 -5.61 -5.03 -12.83
CA LYS A 90 -5.19 -4.62 -14.19
C LYS A 90 -5.69 -3.22 -14.53
N ASP A 91 -4.82 -2.37 -15.08
CA ASP A 91 -5.13 -1.00 -15.52
C ASP A 91 -5.59 -0.04 -14.41
N MET A 92 -5.52 -0.42 -13.13
CA MET A 92 -5.89 0.48 -12.03
C MET A 92 -4.79 1.47 -11.64
N TYR A 93 -3.53 1.19 -11.97
CA TYR A 93 -2.44 2.15 -11.83
C TYR A 93 -2.08 2.72 -13.19
N ASP A 94 -1.90 4.04 -13.24
CA ASP A 94 -1.03 4.59 -14.26
C ASP A 94 0.37 4.03 -14.04
N LYS A 95 1.01 3.60 -15.13
CA LYS A 95 2.40 3.13 -15.13
C LYS A 95 3.25 4.01 -14.21
N LEU A 96 4.06 3.36 -13.37
CA LEU A 96 4.89 4.04 -12.39
C LEU A 96 6.16 4.52 -13.10
N LEU A 97 6.26 5.83 -13.32
CA LEU A 97 7.43 6.42 -13.96
C LEU A 97 8.65 6.38 -13.03
N PRO A 98 9.87 6.52 -13.56
CA PRO A 98 11.08 6.67 -12.76
C PRO A 98 10.89 7.73 -11.67
N GLN A 99 11.22 7.39 -10.43
CA GLN A 99 11.18 8.28 -9.27
C GLN A 99 9.77 8.78 -8.88
N GLU A 100 8.72 8.10 -9.35
CA GLU A 100 7.35 8.27 -8.89
C GLU A 100 6.97 7.23 -7.84
N GLY A 101 6.09 7.65 -6.93
CA GLY A 101 5.39 6.76 -6.02
C GLY A 101 3.88 6.79 -6.24
N VAL A 102 3.20 5.72 -5.84
CA VAL A 102 1.73 5.67 -5.77
C VAL A 102 1.30 5.14 -4.41
N LEU A 103 0.38 5.85 -3.75
CA LEU A 103 -0.27 5.38 -2.52
C LEU A 103 -1.56 4.66 -2.89
N ASP A 104 -1.74 3.45 -2.40
CA ASP A 104 -2.97 2.69 -2.55
C ASP A 104 -3.38 2.00 -1.25
N TYR A 105 -4.60 1.49 -1.15
CA TYR A 105 -5.14 0.82 0.01
C TYR A 105 -5.47 -0.62 -0.34
N TRP A 106 -4.71 -1.54 0.22
CA TRP A 106 -5.11 -2.94 0.23
C TRP A 106 -6.16 -3.15 1.31
N ILE A 107 -7.37 -3.55 0.89
CA ILE A 107 -8.48 -3.86 1.79
C ILE A 107 -8.58 -5.38 1.94
N LEU A 108 -8.36 -5.85 3.17
CA LEU A 108 -8.61 -7.23 3.56
C LEU A 108 -9.92 -7.31 4.34
N GLU A 109 -10.88 -8.07 3.82
CA GLU A 109 -12.16 -8.32 4.51
C GLU A 109 -12.14 -9.70 5.17
N LEU A 110 -12.24 -9.72 6.50
CA LEU A 110 -12.29 -10.94 7.29
C LEU A 110 -13.69 -11.57 7.26
N ALA A 111 -13.74 -12.90 7.33
CA ALA A 111 -15.01 -13.62 7.41
C ALA A 111 -15.71 -13.37 8.76
N GLY A 112 -17.03 -13.14 8.74
CA GLY A 112 -17.86 -12.95 9.93
C GLY A 112 -19.05 -12.03 9.69
N GLU A 113 -19.95 -11.98 10.68
CA GLU A 113 -21.20 -11.18 10.61
C GLU A 113 -21.07 -9.78 11.26
N GLN A 114 -19.91 -9.44 11.84
CA GLN A 114 -19.72 -8.13 12.45
C GLN A 114 -19.73 -7.01 11.40
N GLY A 115 -20.56 -5.99 11.65
CA GLY A 115 -20.66 -4.78 10.84
C GLY A 115 -19.48 -3.83 11.03
N GLU A 116 -19.60 -2.65 10.42
CA GLU A 116 -18.62 -1.56 10.60
C GLU A 116 -18.64 -1.07 12.05
N MET A 117 -17.45 -0.79 12.58
CA MET A 117 -17.22 -0.34 13.97
C MET A 117 -16.39 0.95 13.95
N GLU A 118 -16.06 1.46 15.14
CA GLU A 118 -15.10 2.55 15.28
C GLU A 118 -13.76 2.18 14.61
N ILE A 119 -13.18 3.15 13.89
CA ILE A 119 -11.91 2.96 13.19
C ILE A 119 -10.77 3.01 14.21
N ILE A 120 -9.99 1.94 14.27
CA ILE A 120 -8.81 1.83 15.11
C ILE A 120 -7.57 1.94 14.22
N GLU A 121 -6.71 2.94 14.47
CA GLU A 121 -5.39 3.07 13.85
C GLU A 121 -4.36 2.26 14.64
N LEU A 122 -3.66 1.34 13.96
CA LEU A 122 -2.54 0.58 14.50
C LEU A 122 -1.22 1.29 14.20
N LYS A 123 -0.33 1.31 15.19
CA LYS A 123 1.03 1.86 15.11
C LYS A 123 2.02 0.85 14.50
N LYS A 124 3.18 1.32 14.03
CA LYS A 124 4.24 0.53 13.38
C LYS A 124 4.74 -0.67 14.19
N ASP A 125 4.61 -0.67 15.51
CA ASP A 125 4.98 -1.77 16.41
C ASP A 125 3.84 -2.78 16.66
N GLU A 126 2.62 -2.46 16.24
CA GLU A 126 1.42 -3.29 16.45
C GLU A 126 1.09 -4.16 15.23
N PHE A 127 1.71 -3.89 14.08
CA PHE A 127 1.59 -4.70 12.87
C PHE A 127 2.95 -4.96 12.22
N ASN A 128 3.00 -5.98 11.38
CA ASN A 128 4.14 -6.24 10.52
C ASN A 128 3.64 -6.65 9.13
N LEU A 129 4.07 -5.91 8.12
CA LEU A 129 3.88 -6.20 6.71
C LEU A 129 5.23 -6.60 6.12
N GLN A 130 5.41 -7.89 5.87
CA GLN A 130 6.61 -8.40 5.22
C GLN A 130 6.35 -8.62 3.73
N ILE A 131 7.12 -7.95 2.88
CA ILE A 131 7.15 -8.20 1.43
C ILE A 131 8.07 -9.40 1.19
N ILE A 132 7.52 -10.47 0.63
CA ILE A 132 8.23 -11.73 0.34
C ILE A 132 8.76 -11.71 -1.09
N GLU A 133 7.89 -11.36 -2.04
CA GLU A 133 8.20 -11.29 -3.47
C GLU A 133 7.51 -10.06 -4.08
N CYS A 134 8.12 -9.48 -5.11
CA CYS A 134 7.56 -8.38 -5.90
C CYS A 134 7.99 -8.58 -7.35
N HIS A 135 7.02 -8.63 -8.28
CA HIS A 135 7.31 -8.79 -9.70
C HIS A 135 6.37 -7.95 -10.55
N GLU A 136 6.87 -7.51 -11.70
CA GLU A 136 6.06 -6.88 -12.74
C GLU A 136 5.25 -7.95 -13.48
N ILE A 137 3.95 -7.73 -13.67
CA ILE A 137 3.07 -8.58 -14.46
C ILE A 137 2.86 -7.94 -15.83
N CYS A 138 3.02 -8.74 -16.88
CA CYS A 138 2.58 -8.40 -18.22
C CYS A 138 1.25 -9.13 -18.48
N TYR A 139 0.15 -8.38 -18.56
CA TYR A 139 -1.11 -8.96 -19.04
C TYR A 139 -1.06 -9.11 -20.56
N GLU A 140 -1.24 -10.34 -21.05
CA GLU A 140 -1.52 -10.61 -22.48
C GLU A 140 -2.83 -9.98 -22.94
#